data_AF-A0A0L0BZW5-F1
#
_entry.id   AF-A0A0L0BZW5-F1
#
_cell.length_a   1.000
_cell.length_b   1.000
_cell.length_c   1.000
_cell.angle_alpha   90.00
_cell.angle_beta   90.00
_cell.angle_gamma   90.00
#
_symmetry.space_group_name_H-M   'P 1'
#
loop_
_entity.id
_entity.type
_entity.pdbx_description
1 polymer ?
#
loop_
_entity_poly.entity_id
_entity_poly.type
_entity_poly.pdbx_seq_one_letter_code
_entity_poly.pdbx_strand_id
1 'polypeptide(L)'
;MRFAFAVLLVVCLAAVVLASPAKNKQAPACSRDCGDKYDPVCAKAKNGSKERLLTFGSDCVMANYNCQHGDDPYEVKSKGECGGNVSVRLS
;
A
#
# COMPACT_ATOMS: atom_id res chain seq x y z
N MET A 1 -3.39 41.20 30.93
CA MET A 1 -2.45 40.94 29.82
C MET A 1 -1.27 40.05 30.22
N ARG A 2 -0.50 40.35 31.29
CA ARG A 2 0.67 39.52 31.70
C ARG A 2 0.33 38.05 32.06
N PHE A 3 -0.78 37.82 32.74
CA PHE A 3 -1.23 36.46 33.08
C PHE A 3 -1.68 35.64 31.87
N ALA A 4 -2.24 36.29 30.84
CA ALA A 4 -2.65 35.61 29.61
C ALA A 4 -1.44 35.10 28.82
N PHE A 5 -0.35 35.87 28.77
CA PHE A 5 0.92 35.43 28.16
C PHE A 5 1.55 34.26 28.91
N ALA A 6 1.50 34.28 30.25
CA ALA A 6 2.03 33.20 31.07
C ALA A 6 1.24 31.89 30.85
N VAL A 7 -0.09 31.97 30.81
CA VAL A 7 -0.96 30.80 30.54
C VAL A 7 -0.73 30.26 29.13
N LEU A 8 -0.61 31.14 28.12
CA LEU A 8 -0.33 30.74 26.74
C LEU A 8 1.02 30.00 26.63
N LEU A 9 2.05 30.50 27.31
CA LEU A 9 3.38 29.87 27.34
C LEU A 9 3.35 28.47 27.96
N VAL A 10 2.63 28.29 29.06
CA VAL A 10 2.50 26.99 29.74
C VAL A 10 1.76 25.99 28.85
N VAL A 11 0.70 26.43 28.17
CA VAL A 11 -0.05 25.57 27.23
C VAL A 11 0.81 25.15 26.03
N CYS A 12 1.60 26.07 25.47
CA CYS A 12 2.53 25.75 24.40
C CYS A 12 3.61 24.75 24.83
N LEU A 13 4.20 24.93 26.01
CA LEU A 13 5.18 24.00 26.55
C LEU A 13 4.57 22.61 26.75
N ALA A 14 3.37 22.53 27.34
CA ALA A 14 2.67 21.27 27.54
C ALA A 14 2.38 20.54 26.20
N ALA A 15 1.99 21.27 25.15
CA ALA A 15 1.76 20.69 23.82
C ALA A 15 3.02 20.08 23.21
N VAL A 16 4.20 20.68 23.44
CA VAL A 16 5.49 20.15 22.97
C VAL A 16 5.89 18.88 23.73
N VAL A 17 5.62 18.80 25.03
CA VAL A 17 5.94 17.59 25.83
C VAL A 17 5.07 16.39 25.45
N LEU A 18 3.82 16.64 25.05
CA LEU A 18 2.87 15.59 24.66
C LEU A 18 2.97 15.18 23.19
N ALA A 19 3.72 15.92 22.38
CA ALA A 19 3.96 15.59 20.98
C ALA A 19 4.89 14.38 20.87
N SER A 20 4.31 13.18 20.78
CA SER A 20 5.06 11.99 20.40
C SER A 20 5.51 12.11 18.94
N PRO A 21 6.78 11.83 18.59
CA PRO A 21 7.19 11.77 17.20
C PRO A 21 6.41 10.63 16.54
N ALA A 22 5.67 10.95 15.48
CA ALA A 22 5.06 9.93 14.64
C ALA A 22 6.20 9.05 14.12
N LYS A 23 6.24 7.78 14.57
CA LYS A 23 7.12 6.77 13.97
C LYS A 23 6.73 6.70 12.51
N ASN A 24 7.53 7.31 11.63
CA ASN A 24 7.51 7.01 10.21
C ASN A 24 7.72 5.51 10.12
N LYS A 25 6.64 4.74 9.96
CA LYS A 25 6.78 3.36 9.55
C LYS A 25 7.38 3.45 8.17
N GLN A 26 8.68 3.21 8.04
CA GLN A 26 9.27 2.95 6.73
C GLN A 26 8.36 1.93 6.08
N ALA A 27 7.69 2.32 4.99
CA ALA A 27 6.96 1.37 4.18
C ALA A 27 7.97 0.26 3.84
N PRO A 28 7.59 -1.02 3.97
CA PRO A 28 8.48 -2.12 3.61
C PRO A 28 9.03 -1.85 2.20
N ALA A 29 10.32 -2.15 1.99
CA ALA A 29 10.99 -1.98 0.70
C ALA A 29 10.43 -3.01 -0.30
N CYS A 30 9.18 -2.79 -0.70
CA CYS A 30 8.42 -3.67 -1.57
C CYS A 30 8.76 -3.47 -3.04
N SER A 31 9.30 -2.29 -3.37
CA SER A 31 9.72 -1.94 -4.73
C SER A 31 10.79 -2.90 -5.21
N ARG A 32 10.37 -3.83 -6.07
CA ARG A 32 11.26 -4.69 -6.85
C ARG A 32 11.19 -4.22 -8.29
N ASP A 33 12.36 -4.10 -8.91
CA ASP A 33 12.44 -3.84 -10.33
C ASP A 33 12.11 -5.15 -11.06
N CYS A 34 10.93 -5.19 -11.68
CA CYS A 34 10.41 -6.40 -12.33
C CYS A 34 10.83 -6.53 -13.80
N GLY A 35 11.57 -5.54 -14.33
CA GLY A 35 11.98 -5.47 -15.72
C GLY A 35 10.81 -5.41 -16.71
N ASP A 36 11.12 -5.47 -18.00
CA ASP A 36 10.13 -5.32 -19.09
C ASP A 36 9.56 -6.66 -19.58
N LYS A 37 9.86 -7.76 -18.89
CA LYS A 37 9.40 -9.09 -19.31
C LYS A 37 7.92 -9.26 -18.99
N TYR A 38 7.11 -9.25 -20.05
CA TYR A 38 5.68 -9.49 -19.97
C TYR A 38 5.36 -10.99 -19.95
N ASP A 39 4.97 -11.49 -18.78
CA ASP A 39 4.52 -12.87 -18.54
C ASP A 39 3.21 -12.81 -17.71
N PRO A 40 2.09 -12.46 -18.36
CA PRO A 40 0.90 -12.04 -17.64
C PRO A 40 0.31 -13.16 -16.80
N VAL A 41 -0.20 -12.79 -15.64
CA VAL A 41 -0.89 -13.71 -14.72
C VAL A 41 -2.23 -13.13 -14.29
N CYS A 42 -3.26 -13.96 -14.37
CA CYS A 42 -4.58 -13.63 -13.90
C CYS A 42 -4.64 -13.95 -12.42
N ALA A 43 -4.86 -12.94 -11.60
CA ALA A 43 -4.94 -13.11 -10.16
C ALA A 43 -6.32 -12.70 -9.64
N LYS A 44 -6.73 -13.34 -8.55
CA LYS A 44 -7.96 -13.06 -7.82
C LYS A 44 -7.64 -12.47 -6.47
N ALA A 45 -8.43 -11.49 -6.02
CA ALA A 45 -8.30 -10.98 -4.65
C ALA A 45 -8.56 -12.12 -3.65
N LYS A 46 -7.67 -12.27 -2.67
CA LYS A 46 -7.80 -13.24 -1.59
C LYS A 46 -8.88 -12.81 -0.59
N ASN A 47 -8.94 -11.51 -0.33
CA ASN A 47 -9.84 -10.90 0.64
C ASN A 47 -10.95 -10.14 -0.12
N GLY A 48 -12.09 -10.80 -0.32
CA GLY A 48 -13.27 -10.16 -0.91
C GLY A 48 -14.42 -11.13 -1.16
N SER A 49 -15.64 -10.70 -0.83
CA SER A 49 -16.87 -11.45 -1.14
C SER A 49 -17.23 -11.45 -2.62
N LYS A 50 -16.59 -10.59 -3.43
CA LYS A 50 -16.73 -10.54 -4.89
C LYS A 50 -15.45 -11.03 -5.55
N GLU A 51 -15.55 -11.84 -6.60
CA GLU A 51 -14.43 -12.21 -7.46
C GLU A 51 -13.88 -10.96 -8.16
N ARG A 52 -12.95 -10.26 -7.50
CA ARG A 52 -12.14 -9.22 -8.11
C ARG A 52 -10.97 -9.88 -8.80
N LEU A 53 -11.03 -9.95 -10.11
CA LEU A 53 -9.94 -10.40 -10.98
C LEU A 53 -9.09 -9.20 -11.38
N LEU A 54 -7.79 -9.41 -11.50
CA LEU A 54 -6.83 -8.44 -12.00
C LEU A 54 -5.74 -9.18 -12.77
N THR A 55 -5.39 -8.67 -13.94
CA THR A 55 -4.23 -9.16 -14.68
C THR A 55 -2.99 -8.43 -14.19
N PHE A 56 -1.95 -9.17 -13.82
CA PHE A 56 -0.63 -8.63 -13.55
C PHE A 56 0.29 -8.94 -14.71
N GLY A 57 1.17 -8.00 -15.09
CA GLY A 57 2.10 -8.17 -16.20
C GLY A 57 3.18 -9.22 -15.94
N SER A 58 3.43 -9.56 -14.68
CA SER A 58 4.25 -10.70 -14.26
C SER A 58 3.97 -11.09 -12.81
N ASP A 59 4.43 -12.28 -12.41
CA ASP A 59 4.44 -12.72 -11.00
C ASP A 59 5.20 -11.74 -10.09
N CYS A 60 6.24 -11.09 -10.61
CA CYS A 60 7.01 -10.09 -9.85
C CYS A 60 6.15 -8.86 -9.53
N VAL A 61 5.38 -8.35 -10.50
CA VAL A 61 4.49 -7.20 -10.30
C VAL A 61 3.39 -7.54 -9.29
N MET A 62 2.84 -8.76 -9.36
CA MET A 62 1.87 -9.23 -8.37
C MET A 62 2.49 -9.30 -6.96
N ALA A 63 3.71 -9.81 -6.82
CA ALA A 63 4.41 -9.87 -5.55
C ALA A 63 4.72 -8.47 -4.98
N ASN A 64 5.12 -7.52 -5.83
CA ASN A 64 5.32 -6.11 -5.46
C ASN A 64 4.01 -5.49 -4.95
N TYR A 65 2.91 -5.70 -5.68
CA TYR A 65 1.58 -5.25 -5.25
C TYR A 65 1.18 -5.84 -3.90
N ASN A 66 1.30 -7.16 -3.74
CA ASN A 66 0.95 -7.84 -2.48
C ASN A 66 1.79 -7.36 -1.30
N CYS A 67 3.05 -7.00 -1.53
CA CYS A 67 3.91 -6.43 -0.51
C CYS A 67 3.44 -5.01 -0.12
N GLN A 68 3.04 -4.18 -1.08
CA GLN A 68 2.52 -2.83 -0.83
C GLN A 68 1.12 -2.84 -0.21
N HIS A 69 0.31 -3.84 -0.55
CA HIS A 69 -1.10 -3.97 -0.17
C HIS A 69 -1.32 -5.26 0.62
N GLY A 70 -0.67 -5.37 1.79
CA GLY A 70 -0.77 -6.57 2.64
C GLY A 70 -2.17 -6.88 3.15
N ASP A 71 -3.05 -5.88 3.21
CA ASP A 71 -4.44 -6.04 3.64
C ASP A 71 -5.36 -6.64 2.55
N ASP A 72 -5.00 -6.44 1.27
CA ASP A 72 -5.77 -6.87 0.08
C ASP A 72 -4.88 -7.62 -0.94
N PRO A 73 -4.30 -8.78 -0.57
CA PRO A 73 -3.42 -9.53 -1.46
C PRO A 73 -4.21 -10.25 -2.58
N TYR A 74 -3.52 -10.47 -3.70
CA TYR A 74 -3.98 -11.25 -4.84
C TYR A 74 -3.26 -12.60 -4.92
N GLU A 75 -3.97 -13.63 -5.36
CA GLU A 75 -3.43 -14.97 -5.61
C GLU A 75 -3.62 -15.34 -7.08
N VAL A 76 -2.63 -16.02 -7.67
CA VAL A 76 -2.70 -16.49 -9.06
C VAL A 76 -3.87 -17.47 -9.22
N LYS A 77 -4.76 -17.17 -10.17
CA LYS A 77 -5.86 -18.04 -10.59
C LYS A 77 -5.48 -18.84 -11.84
N SER A 78 -4.86 -18.20 -12.82
CA SER A 78 -4.38 -18.83 -14.06
C SER A 78 -3.21 -18.07 -14.67
N LYS A 79 -2.39 -18.77 -15.46
CA LYS A 79 -1.39 -18.13 -16.32
C LYS A 79 -2.08 -17.46 -17.50
N GLY A 80 -1.54 -16.34 -17.96
CA GLY A 80 -2.15 -15.49 -18.98
C GLY A 80 -3.05 -14.41 -18.40
N GLU A 81 -3.54 -13.53 -19.26
CA GLU A 81 -4.45 -12.45 -18.87
C GLU A 81 -5.81 -13.00 -18.41
N CYS A 82 -6.45 -12.29 -17.47
CA CYS A 82 -7.82 -12.59 -17.12
C CYS A 82 -8.74 -12.32 -18.33
N GLY A 83 -9.61 -13.27 -18.65
CA GLY A 83 -10.64 -13.06 -19.68
C GLY A 83 -11.67 -11.99 -19.29
N GLY A 84 -12.18 -11.27 -20.29
CA GLY A 84 -13.16 -10.18 -20.12
C GLY A 84 -12.51 -8.80 -20.04
N ASN A 85 -13.29 -7.77 -19.66
CA ASN A 85 -12.82 -6.39 -19.50
C ASN A 85 -12.13 -6.19 -18.13
N VAL A 86 -11.10 -6.98 -17.85
CA VAL A 86 -10.32 -6.92 -16.61
C VAL A 86 -9.11 -6.02 -16.80
N SER A 87 -8.81 -5.17 -15.82
CA SER A 87 -7.66 -4.26 -15.86
C SER A 87 -6.33 -5.01 -15.78
N VAL A 88 -5.32 -4.46 -16.46
CA VAL A 88 -3.94 -4.98 -16.49
C VAL A 88 -3.03 -4.03 -15.71
N ARG A 89 -2.19 -4.60 -14.85
CA ARG A 89 -1.23 -3.88 -14.00
C ARG A 89 0.18 -4.31 -14.38
N LEU A 90 0.97 -3.39 -14.93
CA LEU A 90 2.31 -3.68 -15.47
C LEU A 90 3.45 -3.33 -14.50
N SER A 91 3.18 -2.60 -13.41
CA SER A 91 4.17 -2.12 -12.43
C SER A 91 3.60 -2.00 -11.02
#